data_AF-A0A353PCT3-F1
#
_entry.id   AF-A0A353PCT3-F1
#
_cell.length_a   1.000
_cell.length_b   1.000
_cell.length_c   1.000
_cell.angle_alpha   90.00
_cell.angle_beta   90.00
_cell.angle_gamma   90.00
#
_symmetry.space_group_name_H-M   'P 1'
#
loop_
_entity.id
_entity.type
_entity.pdbx_description
1 polymer ?
#
loop_
_entity_poly.entity_id
_entity_poly.type
_entity_poly.pdbx_seq_one_letter_code
_entity_poly.pdbx_strand_id
1 'polypeptide(L)'
;VNYISHGIRKVHDHEEEDDASAAAESNENNGDQDENASPLDLYAANLNARARKGRIDPLIGRDSEVERVVQILCRRRKNNPLLVGEAGV
;
A
#
# COMPACT_ATOMS: atom_id res chain seq x y z
N VAL A 1 26.40 9.47 12.98
CA VAL A 1 25.05 9.45 12.35
C VAL A 1 25.05 8.27 11.39
N ASN A 2 24.35 7.17 11.74
CA ASN A 2 24.33 5.95 10.94
C ASN A 2 23.20 6.05 9.90
N TYR A 3 23.55 5.86 8.63
CA TYR A 3 22.60 5.90 7.51
C TYR A 3 22.12 4.49 7.18
N ILE A 4 20.80 4.33 7.02
CA ILE A 4 20.11 3.11 6.56
C ILE A 4 20.30 2.96 5.04
N SER A 5 21.54 2.97 4.57
CA SER A 5 21.87 2.85 3.14
C SER A 5 22.47 1.50 2.75
N HIS A 6 22.83 0.65 3.73
CA HIS A 6 23.54 -0.59 3.45
C HIS A 6 22.90 -1.80 4.17
N GLY A 7 21.88 -2.37 3.50
CA GLY A 7 21.88 -3.79 3.10
C GLY A 7 22.14 -4.89 4.13
N ILE A 8 21.37 -4.99 5.21
CA ILE A 8 21.22 -6.26 5.93
C ILE A 8 19.75 -6.61 6.00
N ARG A 9 19.26 -7.35 5.00
CA ARG A 9 17.94 -7.98 5.02
C ARG A 9 18.12 -9.46 5.37
N LYS A 10 17.86 -9.82 6.63
CA LYS A 10 17.63 -11.22 7.01
C LYS A 10 16.20 -11.53 6.59
N VAL A 11 16.04 -12.37 5.57
CA VAL A 11 14.72 -12.76 5.04
C VAL A 11 14.15 -13.85 5.96
N HIS A 12 12.94 -13.65 6.46
CA HIS A 12 12.07 -14.71 6.94
C HIS A 12 10.74 -14.57 6.20
N ASP A 13 10.34 -15.63 5.49
CA ASP A 13 9.05 -15.75 4.83
C ASP A 13 7.96 -15.79 5.91
N HIS A 14 6.96 -14.93 5.78
CA HIS A 14 5.69 -15.10 6.46
C HIS A 14 4.62 -15.27 5.39
N GLU A 15 4.10 -16.49 5.31
CA GLU A 15 2.92 -16.85 4.54
C GLU A 15 1.71 -16.12 5.15
N GLU A 16 0.94 -15.42 4.32
CA GLU A 16 -0.29 -14.73 4.75
C GLU A 16 -1.41 -15.76 4.95
N GLU A 17 -1.84 -15.98 6.20
CA GLU A 17 -3.14 -16.62 6.49
C GLU A 17 -4.25 -15.57 6.55
N ASP A 18 -5.32 -15.84 5.79
CA ASP A 18 -6.56 -15.07 5.73
C ASP A 18 -7.33 -15.11 7.06
N ASP A 19 -7.86 -13.96 7.49
CA ASP A 19 -9.14 -13.97 8.20
C ASP A 19 -10.09 -12.89 7.66
N ALA A 20 -11.27 -13.36 7.31
CA ALA A 20 -12.42 -12.58 6.91
C ALA A 20 -13.49 -12.75 7.99
N SER A 21 -13.61 -11.77 8.89
CA SER A 21 -14.85 -11.61 9.66
C SER A 21 -15.10 -10.14 10.00
N ALA A 22 -16.37 -9.78 9.89
CA ALA A 22 -16.89 -8.43 9.96
C ALA A 22 -17.25 -8.01 11.39
N ALA A 23 -17.13 -6.70 11.63
CA ALA A 23 -17.84 -5.88 12.62
C ALA A 23 -17.60 -6.12 14.13
N ALA A 24 -17.27 -5.00 14.78
CA ALA A 24 -17.51 -4.61 16.18
C ALA A 24 -16.51 -5.04 17.27
N GLU A 25 -16.11 -4.00 18.01
CA GLU A 25 -15.65 -3.96 19.42
C GLU A 25 -14.20 -4.33 19.77
N SER A 26 -13.43 -3.27 20.02
CA SER A 26 -12.48 -3.07 21.13
C SER A 26 -12.08 -4.28 21.98
N ASN A 27 -10.77 -4.59 22.06
CA ASN A 27 -10.02 -4.39 23.31
C ASN A 27 -8.50 -4.55 23.11
N GLU A 28 -7.76 -3.84 23.95
CA GLU A 28 -6.32 -3.80 24.10
C GLU A 28 -5.68 -5.18 24.31
N ASN A 29 -4.63 -5.49 23.53
CA ASN A 29 -3.34 -6.06 23.95
C ASN A 29 -2.64 -6.77 22.79
N ASN A 30 -1.53 -6.22 22.31
CA ASN A 30 -0.29 -7.00 22.21
C ASN A 30 0.89 -6.08 21.92
N GLY A 31 1.53 -5.61 22.99
CA GLY A 31 2.78 -4.84 22.94
C GLY A 31 4.01 -5.71 22.67
N ASP A 32 3.98 -6.61 21.69
CA ASP A 32 5.12 -7.51 21.37
C ASP A 32 5.13 -8.00 19.91
N GLN A 33 4.57 -7.24 18.95
CA GLN A 33 4.59 -7.58 17.52
C GLN A 33 5.41 -6.62 16.63
N ASP A 34 6.04 -5.60 17.22
CA ASP A 34 6.64 -4.51 16.45
C ASP A 34 8.12 -4.71 16.05
N GLU A 35 8.82 -5.73 16.58
CA GLU A 35 10.26 -5.86 16.30
C GLU A 35 10.60 -6.38 14.88
N ASN A 36 9.62 -6.90 14.13
CA ASN A 36 9.83 -7.42 12.77
C ASN A 36 8.85 -6.84 11.71
N ALA A 37 8.01 -5.87 12.07
CA ALA A 37 7.11 -5.24 11.11
C ALA A 37 7.94 -4.45 10.09
N SER A 38 7.72 -4.70 8.80
CA SER A 38 8.36 -3.91 7.76
C SER A 38 7.94 -2.44 7.95
N PRO A 39 8.83 -1.46 7.75
CA PRO A 39 8.44 -0.05 7.75
C PRO A 39 7.29 0.26 6.78
N LEU A 40 7.11 -0.57 5.74
CA LEU A 40 5.96 -0.46 4.83
C LEU A 40 4.65 -0.86 5.50
N ASP A 41 4.66 -1.83 6.40
CA ASP A 41 3.45 -2.31 7.09
C ASP A 41 3.03 -1.33 8.18
N LEU A 42 4.00 -0.67 8.82
CA LEU A 42 3.76 0.34 9.85
C LEU A 42 3.22 1.66 9.30
N TYR A 43 3.69 2.09 8.12
CA TYR A 43 3.43 3.45 7.61
C TYR A 43 2.72 3.51 6.26
N ALA A 44 2.53 2.39 5.56
CA ALA A 44 1.88 2.36 4.26
C ALA A 44 0.77 1.31 4.21
N ALA A 45 -0.13 1.47 3.24
CA ALA A 45 -1.19 0.51 2.97
C ALA A 45 -0.98 -0.10 1.58
N ASN A 46 -1.00 -1.42 1.48
CA ASN A 46 -0.91 -2.12 0.19
C ASN A 46 -2.26 -2.08 -0.54
N LEU A 47 -2.40 -1.13 -1.47
CA LEU A 47 -3.62 -0.96 -2.26
C LEU A 47 -3.87 -2.12 -3.24
N ASN A 48 -2.83 -2.80 -3.73
CA ASN A 48 -2.98 -3.95 -4.64
C ASN A 48 -3.59 -5.15 -3.92
N ALA A 49 -3.15 -5.43 -2.70
CA ALA A 49 -3.74 -6.49 -1.88
C ALA A 49 -5.21 -6.20 -1.57
N ARG A 50 -5.54 -4.95 -1.21
CA ARG A 50 -6.93 -4.51 -0.97
C ARG A 50 -7.80 -4.62 -2.21
N ALA A 51 -7.28 -4.30 -3.39
CA ALA A 51 -7.98 -4.45 -4.67
C ALA A 51 -8.31 -5.92 -4.97
N ARG A 52 -7.35 -6.84 -4.81
CA ARG A 52 -7.59 -8.28 -5.01
C ARG A 52 -8.63 -8.85 -4.06
N LYS A 53 -8.66 -8.35 -2.82
CA LYS A 53 -9.66 -8.71 -1.80
C LYS A 53 -11.03 -8.03 -2.02
N GLY A 54 -11.21 -7.25 -3.10
CA GLY A 54 -12.46 -6.58 -3.43
C GLY A 54 -12.84 -5.42 -2.49
N ARG A 55 -11.89 -4.90 -1.69
CA ARG A 55 -12.11 -3.83 -0.72
C ARG A 55 -11.94 -2.41 -1.28
N ILE A 56 -11.81 -2.29 -2.60
CA ILE A 56 -11.70 -1.03 -3.34
C ILE A 56 -12.84 -1.02 -4.36
N ASP A 57 -13.66 0.02 -4.31
CA ASP A 57 -14.79 0.18 -5.23
C ASP A 57 -14.32 0.41 -6.67
N PRO A 58 -15.08 -0.07 -7.67
CA PRO A 58 -14.75 0.17 -9.07
C PRO A 58 -14.81 1.66 -9.38
N LEU A 59 -13.81 2.16 -10.10
CA LEU A 59 -13.71 3.57 -10.46
C LEU A 59 -14.50 3.84 -11.75
N ILE A 60 -15.58 4.61 -11.65
CA ILE A 60 -16.48 4.91 -12.78
C ILE A 60 -16.13 6.27 -13.38
N GLY A 61 -16.00 6.33 -14.72
CA GLY A 61 -15.90 7.58 -15.48
C GLY A 61 -14.53 8.27 -15.44
N ARG A 62 -13.48 7.59 -14.96
CA ARG A 62 -12.10 8.12 -14.90
C ARG A 62 -11.10 7.36 -15.78
N ASP A 63 -11.59 6.73 -16.84
CA ASP A 63 -10.78 5.90 -17.73
C ASP A 63 -9.65 6.71 -18.38
N SER A 64 -9.92 7.97 -18.74
CA SER A 64 -8.96 8.85 -19.41
C SER A 64 -7.77 9.23 -18.51
N GLU A 65 -8.03 9.43 -17.22
CA GLU A 65 -7.06 9.75 -16.20
C GLU A 65 -6.19 8.52 -15.87
N VAL A 66 -6.84 7.37 -15.70
CA VAL A 66 -6.13 6.10 -15.47
C VAL A 66 -5.22 5.77 -16.64
N GLU A 67 -5.72 5.88 -17.87
CA GLU A 67 -4.92 5.66 -19.07
C GLU A 67 -3.71 6.60 -19.12
N ARG A 68 -3.92 7.90 -18.86
CA ARG A 68 -2.83 8.89 -18.83
C ARG A 68 -1.78 8.58 -17.76
N VAL A 69 -2.20 8.14 -16.57
CA VAL A 69 -1.31 7.74 -15.48
C VAL A 69 -0.43 6.57 -15.90
N VAL A 70 -1.04 5.53 -16.49
CA VAL A 70 -0.31 4.36 -17.01
C VAL A 70 0.70 4.77 -18.07
N GLN A 71 0.27 5.60 -19.04
CA GLN A 71 1.16 6.11 -20.09
C GLN A 71 2.36 6.90 -19.51
N ILE A 72 2.15 7.71 -18.47
CA ILE A 72 3.23 8.45 -17.80
C ILE A 72 4.21 7.50 -17.12
N LEU A 73 3.70 6.49 -16.39
CA LEU A 73 4.53 5.50 -15.70
C LEU A 73 5.44 4.71 -16.66
N CYS A 74 4.96 4.45 -17.88
CA CYS A 74 5.74 3.76 -18.91
C CYS A 74 6.83 4.62 -19.59
N ARG A 75 6.95 5.92 -19.27
CA ARG A 75 7.97 6.80 -19.89
C ARG A 75 9.37 6.53 -19.36
N ARG A 76 10.38 6.82 -20.17
CA ARG A 76 11.80 6.75 -19.75
C ARG A 76 12.22 7.92 -18.84
N ARG A 77 11.58 9.08 -18.99
CA ARG A 77 11.85 10.27 -18.18
C ARG A 77 10.54 10.92 -17.77
N LYS A 78 10.54 11.56 -16.59
CA LYS A 78 9.34 12.15 -15.96
C LYS A 78 8.21 11.11 -15.86
N ASN A 79 8.56 9.94 -15.34
CA ASN A 79 7.66 8.79 -15.21
C ASN A 79 6.86 8.78 -13.92
N ASN A 80 7.03 9.79 -13.06
CA ASN A 80 6.26 9.95 -11.84
C ASN A 80 5.04 10.84 -12.14
N PRO A 81 3.83 10.29 -12.24
CA PRO A 81 2.62 11.07 -12.44
C PRO A 81 2.33 11.94 -11.21
N LEU A 82 1.80 13.14 -11.44
CA LEU A 82 1.29 14.03 -10.40
C LEU A 82 -0.16 14.33 -10.72
N LEU A 83 -1.06 13.95 -9.80
CA LEU A 83 -2.49 14.22 -9.89
C LEU A 83 -2.78 15.54 -9.19
N VAL A 84 -3.43 16.47 -9.89
CA VAL A 84 -3.75 17.80 -9.39
C VAL A 84 -5.25 18.03 -9.55
N GLY A 85 -5.90 18.46 -8.48
CA GLY A 85 -7.34 18.72 -8.41
C GLY A 85 -7.73 19.23 -7.02
N GLU A 86 -8.98 19.62 -6.86
CA GLU A 86 -9.54 19.93 -5.54
C GLU A 86 -9.63 18.65 -4.68
N ALA A 87 -9.85 18.80 -3.37
CA ALA A 87 -10.03 17.62 -2.52
C ALA A 87 -11.39 16.96 -2.84
N GLY A 88 -11.39 15.65 -3.08
CA GLY A 88 -12.60 14.86 -3.32
C GLY A 88 -12.95 14.60 -4.79
N VAL A 89 -12.17 15.13 -5.73
CA VAL A 89 -12.33 14.87 -7.18
C VAL A 89 -11.52 13.71 -7.71
#